data_AF-A0AAV9I7W2-F1
#
_entry.id   AF-A0AAV9I7W2-F1
#
_cell.length_a   1.000
_cell.length_b   1.000
_cell.length_c   1.000
_cell.angle_alpha   90.00
_cell.angle_beta   90.00
_cell.angle_gamma   90.00
#
_symmetry.space_group_name_H-M   'P 1'
#
loop_
_entity.id
_entity.type
_entity.pdbx_description
1 polymer ?
#
loop_
_entity_poly.entity_id
_entity_poly.type
_entity_poly.pdbx_seq_one_letter_code
_entity_poly.pdbx_strand_id
1 'polypeptide(L)'
;MPWIMSFVNTRLFFPVCWETTRNYRSRRRNSTKIKSCSTLVTQCCESTNMNELSTRTRVSRRRSSSPDYHGIPNPPPGERLKLEDLRERLIRQEESIIFALVERAQFMTNDVIYRPGGIEIPGFQGSFTEFLLCELEKGYALVRRYTSPDEQAFFPDILPDPILPPLAYPKTIVPNTININSKIYDAYVKDIVPVICEKGDDQNYGSSAMYDVACLQAISKRIHYGKFIAEAKFGENPSEYSKHIKKGDTDALYELLTDVQVEKRLERRVINKASAYGRDIDDSGALDTYKVEPQVIAELYRKHIIPLTKQVEVLYLLQRLESGYLGHDI
;
A
#
# COMPACT_ATOMS: atom_id res chain seq x y z
N MET A 1 0.85 -39.73 -44.22
CA MET A 1 2.14 -39.65 -44.95
C MET A 1 1.85 -39.38 -46.42
N PRO A 2 2.62 -38.55 -47.15
CA PRO A 2 4.01 -38.18 -46.91
C PRO A 2 4.25 -36.67 -46.66
N TRP A 3 5.45 -36.40 -46.18
CA TRP A 3 6.06 -35.12 -45.84
C TRP A 3 6.56 -34.35 -47.08
N ILE A 4 6.69 -33.02 -46.98
CA ILE A 4 7.93 -32.26 -47.28
C ILE A 4 7.85 -30.88 -46.61
N MET A 5 9.00 -30.47 -46.07
CA MET A 5 9.29 -29.30 -45.24
C MET A 5 9.19 -27.96 -45.98
N SER A 6 8.86 -26.89 -45.25
CA SER A 6 9.70 -25.67 -45.24
C SER A 6 9.50 -24.88 -43.95
N PHE A 7 10.58 -24.72 -43.21
CA PHE A 7 10.74 -23.85 -42.06
C PHE A 7 10.76 -22.39 -42.50
N VAL A 8 10.02 -21.52 -41.82
CA VAL A 8 10.43 -20.12 -41.63
C VAL A 8 10.27 -19.80 -40.15
N ASN A 9 11.42 -19.59 -39.52
CA ASN A 9 11.64 -19.33 -38.11
C ASN A 9 11.89 -17.83 -37.96
N THR A 10 10.91 -17.05 -37.50
CA THR A 10 11.09 -15.63 -37.14
C THR A 10 11.14 -15.50 -35.63
N ARG A 11 12.32 -15.80 -35.07
CA ARG A 11 12.71 -15.37 -33.72
C ARG A 11 13.08 -13.89 -33.78
N LEU A 12 12.22 -13.03 -33.25
CA LEU A 12 12.57 -11.65 -32.91
C LEU A 12 13.44 -11.68 -31.63
N PHE A 13 14.75 -11.74 -31.83
CA PHE A 13 15.73 -11.44 -30.78
C PHE A 13 15.96 -9.93 -30.76
N PHE A 14 15.61 -9.27 -29.66
CA PHE A 14 16.12 -7.94 -29.31
C PHE A 14 17.52 -8.08 -28.71
N PRO A 15 18.59 -7.50 -29.30
CA PRO A 15 19.85 -7.37 -28.60
C PRO A 15 19.91 -5.99 -27.94
N VAL A 16 19.91 -5.99 -26.60
CA VAL A 16 20.43 -4.86 -25.81
C VAL A 16 21.95 -4.92 -25.95
N CYS A 17 22.54 -3.97 -26.69
CA CYS A 17 23.98 -3.85 -26.84
C CYS A 17 24.46 -2.59 -26.14
N TRP A 18 25.04 -2.76 -24.95
CA TRP A 18 25.89 -1.77 -24.30
C TRP A 18 27.32 -2.04 -24.74
N GLU A 19 27.95 -1.16 -25.52
CA GLU A 19 29.42 -1.08 -25.49
C GLU A 19 30.02 0.24 -26.00
N THR A 20 31.17 0.50 -25.40
CA THR A 20 31.97 1.72 -25.25
C THR A 20 32.85 2.10 -26.45
N THR A 21 32.94 3.42 -26.69
CA THR A 21 34.11 4.20 -27.20
C THR A 21 34.98 3.65 -28.35
N ARG A 22 35.08 4.41 -29.46
CA ARG A 22 36.37 4.97 -29.96
C ARG A 22 36.23 5.93 -31.16
N ASN A 23 36.75 7.14 -30.95
CA ASN A 23 37.62 7.95 -31.82
C ASN A 23 37.36 8.02 -33.34
N TYR A 24 36.98 9.22 -33.81
CA TYR A 24 37.52 9.77 -35.06
C TYR A 24 38.03 11.20 -34.85
N ARG A 25 39.29 11.43 -35.24
CA ARG A 25 40.04 12.68 -35.02
C ARG A 25 40.03 13.54 -36.28
N SER A 26 39.74 14.83 -36.05
CA SER A 26 40.31 16.02 -36.66
C SER A 26 39.86 16.46 -38.08
N ARG A 27 39.24 17.63 -38.10
CA ARG A 27 39.75 18.80 -38.84
C ARG A 27 39.60 20.05 -37.97
N ARG A 28 40.74 20.69 -37.65
CA ARG A 28 40.86 21.93 -36.89
C ARG A 28 40.46 23.13 -37.76
N ARG A 29 39.75 24.11 -37.18
CA ARG A 29 40.24 25.51 -37.07
C ARG A 29 39.39 26.34 -36.09
N ASN A 30 40.13 27.12 -35.30
CA ASN A 30 39.79 28.31 -34.51
C ASN A 30 38.83 28.12 -33.31
N SER A 31 39.32 27.87 -32.09
CA SER A 31 39.99 28.81 -31.15
C SER A 31 39.06 29.82 -30.48
N THR A 32 38.36 29.37 -29.43
CA THR A 32 37.98 30.19 -28.27
C THR A 32 37.88 29.29 -27.04
N LYS A 33 38.71 29.56 -26.03
CA LYS A 33 38.82 28.78 -24.78
C LYS A 33 37.58 28.99 -23.92
N ILE A 34 36.81 27.93 -23.65
CA ILE A 34 35.83 27.89 -22.56
C ILE A 34 36.60 27.55 -21.28
N LYS A 35 36.67 28.51 -20.36
CA LYS A 35 37.11 28.29 -18.98
C LYS A 35 35.88 28.07 -18.10
N SER A 36 35.96 27.03 -17.28
CA SER A 36 35.14 26.72 -16.10
C SER A 36 34.66 27.98 -15.37
N CYS A 37 33.35 28.14 -15.21
CA CYS A 37 32.73 29.18 -14.38
C CYS A 37 32.09 28.51 -13.15
N SER A 38 32.92 28.24 -12.14
CA SER A 38 32.47 28.21 -10.76
C SER A 38 32.43 29.64 -10.27
N THR A 39 31.39 29.98 -9.49
CA THR A 39 31.21 31.25 -8.77
C THR A 39 30.59 32.36 -9.62
N LEU A 40 29.28 32.60 -9.43
CA LEU A 40 28.61 33.92 -9.46
C LEU A 40 27.07 33.74 -9.43
N VAL A 41 26.49 33.54 -8.25
CA VAL A 41 25.11 33.98 -7.96
C VAL A 41 25.08 34.47 -6.51
N THR A 42 25.73 35.59 -6.26
CA THR A 42 25.57 36.38 -5.03
C THR A 42 25.56 37.85 -5.41
N GLN A 43 24.44 38.34 -5.95
CA GLN A 43 24.03 39.76 -5.87
C GLN A 43 22.76 39.97 -6.69
N CYS A 44 21.61 39.94 -6.03
CA CYS A 44 20.49 40.85 -6.29
C CYS A 44 19.40 40.52 -5.28
N CYS A 45 19.36 41.28 -4.18
CA CYS A 45 18.19 41.61 -3.37
C CYS A 45 18.67 42.31 -2.09
N GLU A 46 19.23 43.51 -2.22
CA GLU A 46 19.28 44.48 -1.13
C GLU A 46 18.41 45.65 -1.53
N SER A 47 17.18 45.70 -1.00
CA SER A 47 16.47 46.92 -0.58
C SER A 47 14.99 46.65 -0.37
N THR A 48 14.62 45.95 0.70
CA THR A 48 13.35 46.24 1.39
C THR A 48 13.45 45.80 2.85
N ASN A 49 13.26 46.77 3.73
CA ASN A 49 13.32 46.63 5.18
C ASN A 49 12.10 45.81 5.65
N MET A 50 12.30 44.53 5.97
CA MET A 50 11.30 43.65 6.60
C MET A 50 11.80 43.25 7.99
N ASN A 51 11.91 44.24 8.87
CA ASN A 51 12.03 44.01 10.30
C ASN A 51 10.60 43.98 10.88
N GLU A 52 9.84 42.93 10.61
CA GLU A 52 8.66 42.57 11.41
C GLU A 52 8.18 41.15 11.06
N LEU A 53 8.07 40.31 12.10
CA LEU A 53 7.58 38.92 12.12
C LEU A 53 8.42 37.83 11.43
N SER A 54 9.58 37.51 12.02
CA SER A 54 10.18 36.16 11.93
C SER A 54 10.01 35.43 13.27
N THR A 55 8.80 34.94 13.56
CA THR A 55 8.67 33.78 14.46
C THR A 55 9.21 32.57 13.72
N ARG A 56 10.51 32.29 13.90
CA ARG A 56 11.12 31.01 13.54
C ARG A 56 10.50 29.92 14.41
N THR A 57 9.33 29.40 14.01
CA THR A 57 8.82 28.16 14.57
C THR A 57 9.74 27.05 14.09
N ARG A 58 10.78 26.75 14.89
CA ARG A 58 11.62 25.56 14.72
C ARG A 58 10.66 24.36 14.69
N VAL A 59 10.52 23.71 13.54
CA VAL A 59 9.84 22.41 13.45
C VAL A 59 10.63 21.44 14.31
N SER A 60 10.20 21.28 15.56
CA SER A 60 10.72 20.29 16.49
C SER A 60 10.26 18.91 15.99
N ARG A 61 10.96 18.34 15.00
CA ARG A 61 10.91 16.91 14.77
C ARG A 61 11.56 16.24 15.98
N ARG A 62 10.76 15.70 16.89
CA ARG A 62 11.23 14.70 17.85
C ARG A 62 11.79 13.55 17.02
N ARG A 63 13.12 13.48 16.87
CA ARG A 63 13.75 12.24 16.41
C ARG A 63 13.51 11.22 17.50
N SER A 64 12.73 10.18 17.20
CA SER A 64 12.65 9.02 18.06
C SER A 64 14.08 8.49 18.21
N SER A 65 14.55 8.34 19.45
CA SER A 65 15.86 7.74 19.77
C SER A 65 15.88 6.22 19.57
N SER A 66 14.76 5.63 19.13
CA SER A 66 14.65 4.20 18.86
C SER A 66 15.25 3.87 17.49
N PRO A 67 15.87 2.68 17.33
CA PRO A 67 16.32 2.21 16.02
C PRO A 67 15.16 2.22 15.02
N ASP A 68 15.40 2.71 13.81
CA ASP A 68 14.42 2.63 12.73
C ASP A 68 14.40 1.20 12.18
N TYR A 69 13.41 0.42 12.62
CA TYR A 69 13.18 -0.96 12.18
C TYR A 69 12.50 -1.01 10.81
N HIS A 70 12.99 -0.21 9.87
CA HIS A 70 12.44 -0.07 8.51
C HIS A 70 10.95 0.25 8.50
N GLY A 71 10.49 1.03 9.49
CA GLY A 71 9.07 1.30 9.63
C GLY A 71 8.21 0.07 9.94
N ILE A 72 8.71 -0.94 10.66
CA ILE A 72 7.94 -2.01 11.33
C ILE A 72 7.83 -1.70 12.84
N PRO A 73 6.69 -1.93 13.52
CA PRO A 73 6.59 -1.67 14.96
C PRO A 73 7.52 -2.63 15.68
N ASN A 74 8.29 -2.14 16.64
CA ASN A 74 9.10 -3.00 17.47
C ASN A 74 9.18 -2.42 18.89
N PRO A 75 8.64 -3.12 19.90
CA PRO A 75 8.75 -2.66 21.28
C PRO A 75 10.22 -2.72 21.77
N PRO A 76 10.58 -2.01 22.85
CA PRO A 76 11.87 -2.16 23.49
C PRO A 76 12.16 -3.63 23.88
N PRO A 77 13.44 -4.03 23.96
CA PRO A 77 13.81 -5.38 24.38
C PRO A 77 13.16 -5.76 25.73
N GLY A 78 12.45 -6.89 25.76
CA GLY A 78 11.75 -7.38 26.95
C GLY A 78 10.33 -6.83 27.14
N GLU A 79 9.92 -5.84 26.35
CA GLU A 79 8.56 -5.34 26.34
C GLU A 79 7.70 -6.03 25.26
N ARG A 80 6.39 -6.02 25.48
CA ARG A 80 5.41 -6.54 24.50
C ARG A 80 4.92 -5.40 23.63
N LEU A 81 4.52 -5.74 22.40
CA LEU A 81 3.85 -4.81 21.51
C LEU A 81 2.52 -4.36 22.13
N LYS A 82 2.23 -3.07 22.09
CA LYS A 82 0.97 -2.50 22.59
C LYS A 82 0.22 -1.80 21.47
N LEU A 83 -1.09 -1.58 21.68
CA LEU A 83 -1.93 -0.87 20.70
C LEU A 83 -1.48 0.60 20.50
N GLU A 84 -0.88 1.21 21.52
CA GLU A 84 -0.33 2.56 21.44
C GLU A 84 0.81 2.68 20.42
N ASP A 85 1.65 1.64 20.28
CA ASP A 85 2.76 1.58 19.31
C ASP A 85 2.27 1.57 17.85
N LEU A 86 1.02 1.16 17.64
CA LEU A 86 0.41 1.00 16.31
C LEU A 86 -0.41 2.22 15.88
N ARG A 87 -0.81 3.06 16.84
CA ARG A 87 -1.86 4.08 16.66
C ARG A 87 -1.58 5.04 15.51
N GLU A 88 -0.39 5.65 15.49
CA GLU A 88 -0.04 6.64 14.45
C GLU A 88 -0.06 6.04 13.05
N ARG A 89 0.36 4.78 12.92
CA ARG A 89 0.41 4.08 11.63
C ARG A 89 -0.98 3.71 11.14
N LEU A 90 -1.84 3.23 12.04
CA LEU A 90 -3.25 2.96 11.73
C LEU A 90 -3.96 4.23 11.26
N ILE A 91 -3.72 5.36 11.93
CA ILE A 91 -4.25 6.68 11.55
C ILE A 91 -3.76 7.08 10.15
N ARG A 92 -2.49 6.89 9.83
CA ARG A 92 -1.94 7.22 8.50
C ARG A 92 -2.46 6.30 7.39
N GLN A 93 -2.65 5.01 7.70
CA GLN A 93 -3.25 4.06 6.74
C GLN A 93 -4.72 4.42 6.46
N GLU A 94 -5.46 4.93 7.45
CA GLU A 94 -6.82 5.44 7.21
C GLU A 94 -6.84 6.56 6.18
N GLU A 95 -5.91 7.52 6.30
CA GLU A 95 -5.77 8.64 5.37
C GLU A 95 -5.42 8.15 3.96
N SER A 96 -4.48 7.20 3.87
CA SER A 96 -4.07 6.62 2.59
C SER A 96 -5.24 5.99 1.84
N ILE A 97 -6.12 5.28 2.56
CA ILE A 97 -7.33 4.68 1.98
C ILE A 97 -8.32 5.78 1.54
N ILE A 98 -8.57 6.78 2.40
CA ILE A 98 -9.50 7.88 2.08
C ILE A 98 -9.08 8.57 0.79
N PHE A 99 -7.81 8.96 0.67
CA PHE A 99 -7.29 9.61 -0.53
C PHE A 99 -7.41 8.71 -1.76
N ALA A 100 -7.00 7.45 -1.67
CA ALA A 100 -7.09 6.53 -2.80
C ALA A 100 -8.54 6.36 -3.30
N LEU A 101 -9.51 6.27 -2.39
CA LEU A 101 -10.92 6.15 -2.75
C LEU A 101 -11.46 7.42 -3.43
N VAL A 102 -11.11 8.59 -2.91
CA VAL A 102 -11.51 9.88 -3.51
C VAL A 102 -10.93 10.05 -4.90
N GLU A 103 -9.66 9.67 -5.10
CA GLU A 103 -9.03 9.71 -6.41
C GLU A 103 -9.64 8.71 -7.39
N ARG A 104 -9.96 7.48 -6.94
CA ARG A 104 -10.65 6.50 -7.80
C ARG A 104 -12.03 6.98 -8.22
N ALA A 105 -12.74 7.67 -7.33
CA ALA A 105 -14.07 8.21 -7.60
C ALA A 105 -14.10 9.28 -8.69
N GLN A 106 -12.95 9.85 -9.08
CA GLN A 106 -12.84 10.78 -10.20
C GLN A 106 -13.26 10.17 -11.55
N PHE A 107 -13.26 8.84 -11.66
CA PHE A 107 -13.66 8.11 -12.86
C PHE A 107 -14.94 7.30 -12.61
N MET A 108 -15.63 6.99 -13.71
CA MET A 108 -16.79 6.09 -13.70
C MET A 108 -16.41 4.65 -13.30
N THR A 109 -17.42 3.80 -13.11
CA THR A 109 -17.17 2.40 -12.74
C THR A 109 -16.32 1.66 -13.77
N ASN A 110 -16.46 1.95 -15.07
CA ASN A 110 -15.63 1.37 -16.12
C ASN A 110 -15.61 -0.17 -16.09
N ASP A 111 -16.78 -0.80 -15.91
CA ASP A 111 -16.96 -2.23 -15.59
C ASP A 111 -16.14 -3.21 -16.45
N VAL A 112 -15.84 -2.83 -17.70
CA VAL A 112 -15.05 -3.64 -18.63
C VAL A 112 -13.67 -4.02 -18.08
N ILE A 113 -13.06 -3.17 -17.23
CA ILE A 113 -11.70 -3.39 -16.70
C ILE A 113 -11.63 -4.52 -15.66
N TYR A 114 -12.77 -4.91 -15.08
CA TYR A 114 -12.87 -5.96 -14.07
C TYR A 114 -13.33 -7.32 -14.64
N ARG A 115 -13.67 -7.36 -15.93
CA ARG A 115 -14.17 -8.59 -16.59
C ARG A 115 -13.00 -9.33 -17.23
N PRO A 116 -12.76 -10.61 -16.91
CA PRO A 116 -11.80 -11.43 -17.65
C PRO A 116 -12.11 -11.43 -19.14
N GLY A 117 -11.14 -11.06 -19.97
CA GLY A 117 -11.32 -10.92 -21.41
C GLY A 117 -12.20 -9.73 -21.85
N GLY A 118 -12.57 -8.82 -20.95
CA GLY A 118 -13.29 -7.59 -21.29
C GLY A 118 -12.44 -6.63 -22.14
N ILE A 119 -11.13 -6.60 -21.88
CA ILE A 119 -10.10 -6.00 -22.72
C ILE A 119 -9.12 -7.11 -23.10
N GLU A 120 -8.81 -7.25 -24.39
CA GLU A 120 -7.87 -8.27 -24.85
C GLU A 120 -6.43 -7.87 -24.50
N ILE A 121 -5.75 -8.73 -23.74
CA ILE A 121 -4.37 -8.51 -23.30
C ILE A 121 -3.52 -9.69 -23.78
N PRO A 122 -2.53 -9.47 -24.67
CA PRO A 122 -1.71 -10.55 -25.20
C PRO A 122 -1.00 -11.34 -24.10
N GLY A 123 -1.28 -12.64 -24.03
CA GLY A 123 -0.62 -13.56 -23.10
C GLY A 123 -1.10 -13.52 -21.64
N PHE A 124 -2.20 -12.80 -21.34
CA PHE A 124 -2.76 -12.74 -20.00
C PHE A 124 -4.23 -13.20 -19.99
N GLN A 125 -4.56 -14.13 -19.09
CA GLN A 125 -5.94 -14.59 -18.88
C GLN A 125 -6.46 -14.05 -17.57
N GLY A 126 -7.10 -12.88 -17.64
CA GLY A 126 -7.68 -12.18 -16.51
C GLY A 126 -8.28 -10.85 -16.96
N SER A 127 -8.69 -10.04 -16.00
CA SER A 127 -9.19 -8.69 -16.21
C SER A 127 -8.05 -7.69 -16.40
N PHE A 128 -8.37 -6.50 -16.91
CA PHE A 128 -7.37 -5.43 -17.09
C PHE A 128 -6.80 -4.93 -15.77
N THR A 129 -7.63 -4.81 -14.73
CA THR A 129 -7.17 -4.44 -13.39
C THR A 129 -6.26 -5.51 -12.78
N GLU A 130 -6.55 -6.80 -12.97
CA GLU A 130 -5.66 -7.89 -12.51
C GLU A 130 -4.32 -7.88 -13.24
N PHE A 131 -4.33 -7.63 -14.56
CA PHE A 131 -3.10 -7.49 -15.33
C PHE A 131 -2.20 -6.38 -14.78
N LEU A 132 -2.76 -5.17 -14.61
CA LEU A 132 -1.97 -4.03 -14.13
C LEU A 132 -1.48 -4.27 -12.70
N LEU A 133 -2.32 -4.82 -11.83
CA LEU A 133 -1.94 -5.17 -10.47
C LEU A 133 -0.76 -6.14 -10.48
N CYS A 134 -0.89 -7.26 -11.21
CA CYS A 134 0.15 -8.28 -11.37
C CYS A 134 1.50 -7.69 -11.83
N GLU A 135 1.50 -6.89 -12.89
CA GLU A 135 2.74 -6.31 -13.44
C GLU A 135 3.41 -5.34 -12.45
N LEU A 136 2.62 -4.53 -11.72
CA LEU A 136 3.13 -3.65 -10.68
C LEU A 136 3.69 -4.44 -9.48
N GLU A 137 3.04 -5.52 -9.06
CA GLU A 137 3.55 -6.38 -7.98
C GLU A 137 4.90 -6.98 -8.33
N LYS A 138 5.12 -7.41 -9.59
CA LYS A 138 6.44 -7.89 -10.03
C LYS A 138 7.51 -6.81 -9.84
N GLY A 139 7.23 -5.57 -10.23
CA GLY A 139 8.14 -4.44 -10.02
C GLY A 139 8.43 -4.19 -8.54
N TYR A 140 7.41 -4.25 -7.68
CA TYR A 140 7.56 -4.08 -6.24
C TYR A 140 8.30 -5.23 -5.54
N ALA A 141 8.16 -6.46 -6.04
CA ALA A 141 8.86 -7.64 -5.53
C ALA A 141 10.38 -7.51 -5.72
N LEU A 142 10.82 -7.00 -6.89
CA LEU A 142 12.25 -6.76 -7.17
C LEU A 142 12.90 -5.86 -6.10
N VAL A 143 12.14 -4.87 -5.59
CA VAL A 143 12.61 -3.93 -4.55
C VAL A 143 12.27 -4.37 -3.11
N ARG A 144 11.97 -5.67 -2.91
CA ARG A 144 11.72 -6.33 -1.61
C ARG A 144 10.42 -5.95 -0.91
N ARG A 145 9.46 -5.30 -1.56
CA ARG A 145 8.20 -4.86 -0.91
C ARG A 145 7.54 -5.98 -0.12
N TYR A 146 7.33 -7.14 -0.77
CA TYR A 146 6.61 -8.27 -0.19
C TYR A 146 7.46 -9.16 0.72
N THR A 147 8.70 -8.77 1.01
CA THR A 147 9.47 -9.36 2.13
C THR A 147 9.14 -8.69 3.46
N SER A 148 8.51 -7.51 3.43
CA SER A 148 8.07 -6.79 4.62
C SER A 148 6.88 -7.51 5.29
N PRO A 149 6.85 -7.65 6.62
CA PRO A 149 5.78 -8.37 7.31
C PRO A 149 4.40 -7.69 7.23
N ASP A 150 4.35 -6.40 6.86
CA ASP A 150 3.14 -5.60 6.73
C ASP A 150 2.67 -5.40 5.27
N GLU A 151 3.27 -6.10 4.30
CA GLU A 151 2.88 -6.07 2.89
C GLU A 151 2.45 -7.47 2.41
N GLN A 152 1.35 -7.55 1.66
CA GLN A 152 0.82 -8.81 1.12
C GLN A 152 0.52 -8.64 -0.37
N ALA A 153 1.08 -9.54 -1.19
CA ALA A 153 0.83 -9.56 -2.61
C ALA A 153 -0.54 -10.16 -2.94
N PHE A 154 -1.21 -9.65 -3.97
CA PHE A 154 -2.43 -10.25 -4.52
C PHE A 154 -2.11 -11.49 -5.35
N PHE A 155 -0.94 -11.54 -5.99
CA PHE A 155 -0.48 -12.65 -6.83
C PHE A 155 0.90 -13.17 -6.37
N PRO A 156 1.00 -13.80 -5.19
CA PRO A 156 2.28 -14.21 -4.61
C PRO A 156 3.03 -15.26 -5.46
N ASP A 157 2.30 -16.12 -6.19
CA ASP A 157 2.88 -17.30 -6.87
C ASP A 157 3.71 -16.96 -8.13
N ILE A 158 3.64 -15.71 -8.59
CA ILE A 158 4.25 -15.27 -9.86
C ILE A 158 5.28 -14.15 -9.67
N LEU A 159 5.63 -13.85 -8.42
CA LEU A 159 6.57 -12.78 -8.10
C LEU A 159 8.03 -13.23 -8.35
N PRO A 160 8.87 -12.36 -8.92
CA PRO A 160 10.30 -12.62 -9.04
C PRO A 160 11.01 -12.50 -7.69
N ASP A 161 12.18 -13.13 -7.58
CA ASP A 161 13.08 -12.93 -6.45
C ASP A 161 13.57 -11.47 -6.37
N PRO A 162 13.75 -10.91 -5.16
CA PRO A 162 14.27 -9.56 -5.02
C PRO A 162 15.70 -9.41 -5.55
N ILE A 163 16.00 -8.27 -6.19
CA ILE A 163 17.35 -7.93 -6.68
C ILE A 163 18.20 -7.25 -5.61
N LEU A 164 17.56 -6.79 -4.53
CA LEU A 164 18.23 -6.12 -3.41
C LEU A 164 18.57 -7.14 -2.31
N PRO A 165 19.66 -6.93 -1.52
CA PRO A 165 20.01 -7.81 -0.39
C PRO A 165 18.86 -7.95 0.62
N PRO A 166 18.71 -9.04 1.38
CA PRO A 166 17.61 -9.16 2.35
C PRO A 166 17.69 -8.10 3.48
N LEU A 167 16.53 -7.71 4.03
CA LEU A 167 16.45 -6.90 5.26
C LEU A 167 16.12 -7.79 6.46
N ALA A 168 16.77 -7.51 7.59
CA ALA A 168 16.44 -8.15 8.86
C ALA A 168 15.34 -7.37 9.58
N TYR A 169 14.08 -7.74 9.32
CA TYR A 169 12.94 -7.18 10.04
C TYR A 169 12.89 -7.70 11.48
N PRO A 170 12.39 -6.89 12.44
CA PRO A 170 12.16 -7.36 13.79
C PRO A 170 11.12 -8.48 13.80
N LYS A 171 11.30 -9.46 14.70
CA LYS A 171 10.37 -10.58 14.90
C LYS A 171 9.18 -10.16 15.78
N THR A 172 8.51 -9.07 15.41
CA THR A 172 7.42 -8.47 16.20
C THR A 172 6.17 -9.36 16.22
N ILE A 173 5.89 -10.04 15.10
CA ILE A 173 4.78 -10.98 14.96
C ILE A 173 5.34 -12.39 14.72
N VAL A 174 4.55 -13.41 15.05
CA VAL A 174 4.94 -14.79 14.74
C VAL A 174 4.88 -15.05 13.22
N PRO A 175 5.76 -15.94 12.70
CA PRO A 175 5.62 -16.43 11.33
C PRO A 175 4.21 -16.96 11.08
N ASN A 176 3.63 -16.61 9.93
CA ASN A 176 2.27 -16.98 9.55
C ASN A 176 2.13 -17.00 8.02
N THR A 177 1.10 -17.67 7.52
CA THR A 177 0.80 -17.81 6.08
C THR A 177 -0.42 -17.00 5.64
N ILE A 178 -0.86 -16.05 6.46
CA ILE A 178 -2.16 -15.40 6.29
C ILE A 178 -2.08 -14.35 5.18
N ASN A 179 -2.88 -14.57 4.14
CA ASN A 179 -3.16 -13.62 3.08
C ASN A 179 -4.62 -13.78 2.63
N ILE A 180 -5.44 -12.75 2.85
CA ILE A 180 -6.86 -12.74 2.47
C ILE A 180 -7.15 -11.80 1.30
N ASN A 181 -6.13 -11.45 0.51
CA ASN A 181 -6.25 -10.50 -0.60
C ASN A 181 -7.33 -10.87 -1.63
N SER A 182 -7.60 -12.16 -1.86
CA SER A 182 -8.72 -12.59 -2.72
C SER A 182 -10.08 -12.06 -2.22
N LYS A 183 -10.34 -12.13 -0.90
CA LYS A 183 -11.57 -11.57 -0.30
C LYS A 183 -11.60 -10.04 -0.37
N ILE A 184 -10.44 -9.41 -0.23
CA ILE A 184 -10.31 -7.94 -0.32
C ILE A 184 -10.59 -7.47 -1.74
N TYR A 185 -10.04 -8.15 -2.75
CA TYR A 185 -10.28 -7.87 -4.16
C TYR A 185 -11.77 -8.01 -4.50
N ASP A 186 -12.39 -9.11 -4.06
CA ASP A 186 -13.82 -9.35 -4.25
C ASP A 186 -14.68 -8.24 -3.65
N ALA A 187 -14.47 -7.90 -2.38
CA ALA A 187 -15.21 -6.82 -1.72
C ALA A 187 -14.96 -5.46 -2.41
N TYR A 188 -13.73 -5.22 -2.88
CA TYR A 188 -13.40 -3.98 -3.57
C TYR A 188 -14.18 -3.83 -4.87
N VAL A 189 -14.11 -4.81 -5.76
CA VAL A 189 -14.75 -4.75 -7.08
C VAL A 189 -16.27 -4.82 -6.98
N LYS A 190 -16.81 -5.68 -6.10
CA LYS A 190 -18.25 -5.96 -6.03
C LYS A 190 -19.03 -4.97 -5.17
N ASP A 191 -18.42 -4.46 -4.10
CA ASP A 191 -19.13 -3.69 -3.08
C ASP A 191 -18.61 -2.25 -2.93
N ILE A 192 -17.31 -2.00 -3.15
CA ILE A 192 -16.71 -0.67 -2.97
C ILE A 192 -16.83 0.19 -4.24
N VAL A 193 -16.32 -0.29 -5.37
CA VAL A 193 -16.31 0.47 -6.64
C VAL A 193 -17.71 0.96 -7.05
N PRO A 194 -18.78 0.11 -7.01
CA PRO A 194 -20.11 0.55 -7.42
C PRO A 194 -20.74 1.62 -6.54
N VAL A 195 -20.21 1.82 -5.32
CA VAL A 195 -20.72 2.77 -4.34
C VAL A 195 -19.97 4.10 -4.40
N ILE A 196 -18.66 4.09 -4.68
CA ILE A 196 -17.85 5.30 -4.71
C ILE A 196 -17.79 5.98 -6.09
N CYS A 197 -18.08 5.25 -7.16
CA CYS A 197 -17.98 5.74 -8.54
C CYS A 197 -19.37 5.96 -9.16
N GLU A 198 -19.47 6.96 -10.04
CA GLU A 198 -20.62 7.09 -10.93
C GLU A 198 -20.67 5.89 -11.89
N LYS A 199 -21.86 5.31 -12.08
CA LYS A 199 -22.04 4.19 -12.98
C LYS A 199 -21.89 4.65 -14.43
N GLY A 200 -21.01 4.02 -15.18
CA GLY A 200 -20.84 4.32 -16.61
C GLY A 200 -19.50 3.89 -17.15
N ASP A 201 -19.19 4.37 -18.35
CA ASP A 201 -17.92 4.15 -19.04
C ASP A 201 -17.42 5.48 -19.60
N ASP A 202 -16.34 5.99 -19.00
CA ASP A 202 -15.66 7.21 -19.44
C ASP A 202 -14.37 6.92 -20.22
N GLN A 203 -14.09 5.64 -20.49
CA GLN A 203 -12.92 5.12 -21.21
C GLN A 203 -11.56 5.39 -20.54
N ASN A 204 -11.51 5.93 -19.32
CA ASN A 204 -10.26 6.15 -18.58
C ASN A 204 -9.80 4.86 -17.87
N TYR A 205 -9.68 3.77 -18.61
CA TYR A 205 -9.38 2.43 -18.09
C TYR A 205 -8.03 2.37 -17.37
N GLY A 206 -7.00 2.98 -17.97
CA GLY A 206 -5.65 3.02 -17.39
C GLY A 206 -5.61 3.76 -16.04
N SER A 207 -6.22 4.94 -15.98
CA SER A 207 -6.30 5.73 -14.75
C SER A 207 -7.13 5.01 -13.68
N SER A 208 -8.28 4.45 -14.07
CA SER A 208 -9.15 3.68 -13.16
C SER A 208 -8.40 2.50 -12.54
N ALA A 209 -7.76 1.67 -13.36
CA ALA A 209 -6.98 0.53 -12.88
C ALA A 209 -5.77 0.95 -12.03
N MET A 210 -5.11 2.06 -12.34
CA MET A 210 -4.00 2.58 -11.54
C MET A 210 -4.47 2.96 -10.12
N TYR A 211 -5.60 3.67 -10.01
CA TYR A 211 -6.18 4.01 -8.71
C TYR A 211 -6.81 2.79 -8.01
N ASP A 212 -7.31 1.80 -8.76
CA ASP A 212 -7.73 0.51 -8.19
C ASP A 212 -6.56 -0.16 -7.46
N VAL A 213 -5.38 -0.22 -8.09
CA VAL A 213 -4.17 -0.79 -7.46
C VAL A 213 -3.79 -0.01 -6.20
N ALA A 214 -3.85 1.32 -6.23
CA ALA A 214 -3.58 2.15 -5.05
C ALA A 214 -4.56 1.85 -3.90
N CYS A 215 -5.86 1.76 -4.20
CA CYS A 215 -6.88 1.36 -3.23
C CYS A 215 -6.62 -0.03 -2.66
N LEU A 216 -6.44 -1.03 -3.52
CA LEU A 216 -6.26 -2.42 -3.14
C LEU A 216 -5.04 -2.61 -2.23
N GLN A 217 -3.93 -1.95 -2.55
CA GLN A 217 -2.72 -2.00 -1.72
C GLN A 217 -2.90 -1.31 -0.37
N ALA A 218 -3.52 -0.12 -0.33
CA ALA A 218 -3.79 0.59 0.91
C ALA A 218 -4.75 -0.19 1.83
N ILE A 219 -5.82 -0.75 1.25
CA ILE A 219 -6.80 -1.58 1.95
C ILE A 219 -6.17 -2.89 2.43
N SER A 220 -5.40 -3.58 1.58
CA SER A 220 -4.68 -4.80 1.94
C SER A 220 -3.77 -4.58 3.13
N LYS A 221 -2.92 -3.55 3.07
CA LYS A 221 -2.02 -3.19 4.16
C LYS A 221 -2.77 -2.94 5.46
N ARG A 222 -3.87 -2.18 5.41
CA ARG A 222 -4.67 -1.85 6.60
C ARG A 222 -5.34 -3.06 7.23
N ILE A 223 -5.92 -3.92 6.40
CA ILE A 223 -6.61 -5.13 6.85
C ILE A 223 -5.60 -6.12 7.46
N HIS A 224 -4.50 -6.36 6.76
CA HIS A 224 -3.47 -7.28 7.23
C HIS A 224 -2.65 -6.74 8.40
N TYR A 225 -2.67 -5.42 8.65
CA TYR A 225 -2.16 -4.86 9.90
C TYR A 225 -2.88 -5.41 11.15
N GLY A 226 -4.03 -6.07 10.96
CA GLY A 226 -4.68 -6.92 11.97
C GLY A 226 -3.73 -7.92 12.63
N LYS A 227 -2.68 -8.41 11.94
CA LYS A 227 -1.65 -9.28 12.56
C LYS A 227 -0.96 -8.61 13.76
N PHE A 228 -0.55 -7.35 13.59
CA PHE A 228 0.09 -6.58 14.66
C PHE A 228 -0.91 -6.20 15.76
N ILE A 229 -2.15 -5.87 15.39
CA ILE A 229 -3.21 -5.58 16.37
C ILE A 229 -3.49 -6.80 17.24
N ALA A 230 -3.62 -7.98 16.63
CA ALA A 230 -3.84 -9.22 17.34
C ALA A 230 -2.66 -9.59 18.24
N GLU A 231 -1.42 -9.37 17.80
CA GLU A 231 -0.25 -9.56 18.66
C GLU A 231 -0.28 -8.66 19.90
N ALA A 232 -0.61 -7.38 19.71
CA ALA A 232 -0.72 -6.44 20.83
C ALA A 232 -1.83 -6.84 21.81
N LYS A 233 -3.02 -7.18 21.30
CA LYS A 233 -4.16 -7.64 22.11
C LYS A 233 -3.84 -8.94 22.86
N PHE A 234 -3.19 -9.90 22.19
CA PHE A 234 -2.73 -11.13 22.83
C PHE A 234 -1.75 -10.82 23.98
N GLY A 235 -0.85 -9.84 23.77
CA GLY A 235 0.09 -9.38 24.78
C GLY A 235 -0.57 -8.88 26.07
N GLU A 236 -1.71 -8.19 25.95
CA GLU A 236 -2.51 -7.61 27.04
C GLU A 236 -3.27 -8.68 27.87
N ASN A 237 -3.86 -9.69 27.21
CA ASN A 237 -4.61 -10.75 27.91
C ASN A 237 -4.31 -12.17 27.39
N PRO A 238 -3.07 -12.69 27.59
CA PRO A 238 -2.63 -13.93 26.95
C PRO A 238 -3.45 -15.16 27.38
N SER A 239 -3.86 -15.20 28.66
CA SER A 239 -4.55 -16.35 29.24
C SER A 239 -5.90 -16.59 28.58
N GLU A 240 -6.67 -15.52 28.38
CA GLU A 240 -8.01 -15.60 27.81
C GLU A 240 -7.97 -15.94 26.32
N TYR A 241 -7.13 -15.27 25.54
CA TYR A 241 -6.94 -15.63 24.13
C TYR A 241 -6.45 -17.08 23.99
N SER A 242 -5.47 -17.51 24.80
CA SER A 242 -4.93 -18.87 24.74
C SER A 242 -5.99 -19.94 24.98
N LYS A 243 -6.96 -19.68 25.86
CA LYS A 243 -8.09 -20.59 26.13
C LYS A 243 -8.94 -20.82 24.89
N HIS A 244 -9.25 -19.77 24.14
CA HIS A 244 -10.07 -19.87 22.93
C HIS A 244 -9.27 -20.40 21.72
N ILE A 245 -8.00 -20.00 21.58
CA ILE A 245 -7.09 -20.51 20.54
C ILE A 245 -6.96 -22.04 20.63
N LYS A 246 -6.68 -22.58 21.84
CA LYS A 246 -6.53 -24.03 22.04
C LYS A 246 -7.80 -24.84 21.73
N LYS A 247 -8.96 -24.19 21.75
CA LYS A 247 -10.25 -24.80 21.41
C LYS A 247 -10.60 -24.65 19.92
N GLY A 248 -9.86 -23.84 19.17
CA GLY A 248 -10.21 -23.49 17.79
C GLY A 248 -11.51 -22.68 17.69
N ASP A 249 -11.89 -21.97 18.75
CA ASP A 249 -13.19 -21.29 18.86
C ASP A 249 -13.13 -19.90 18.19
N THR A 250 -13.40 -19.88 16.89
CA THR A 250 -13.31 -18.66 16.07
C THR A 250 -14.33 -17.61 16.46
N ASP A 251 -15.53 -18.02 16.87
CA ASP A 251 -16.63 -17.12 17.17
C ASP A 251 -16.35 -16.40 18.49
N ALA A 252 -15.93 -17.14 19.52
CA ALA A 252 -15.53 -16.52 20.78
C ALA A 252 -14.31 -15.60 20.63
N LEU A 253 -13.33 -15.94 19.77
CA LEU A 253 -12.23 -15.04 19.45
C LEU A 253 -12.72 -13.76 18.78
N TYR A 254 -13.65 -13.86 17.82
CA TYR A 254 -14.19 -12.72 17.11
C TYR A 254 -14.99 -11.80 18.05
N GLU A 255 -15.79 -12.37 18.95
CA GLU A 255 -16.51 -11.62 20.00
C GLU A 255 -15.54 -10.93 20.96
N LEU A 256 -14.53 -11.64 21.46
CA LEU A 256 -13.51 -11.10 22.36
C LEU A 256 -12.72 -9.93 21.74
N LEU A 257 -12.47 -9.98 20.43
CA LEU A 257 -11.79 -8.93 19.69
C LEU A 257 -12.66 -7.69 19.42
N THR A 258 -13.98 -7.79 19.61
CA THR A 258 -14.94 -6.74 19.26
C THR A 258 -15.04 -5.69 20.36
N ASP A 259 -14.54 -4.49 20.07
CA ASP A 259 -14.76 -3.30 20.90
C ASP A 259 -15.61 -2.30 20.12
N VAL A 260 -16.91 -2.30 20.44
CA VAL A 260 -17.92 -1.44 19.81
C VAL A 260 -17.60 0.06 19.98
N GLN A 261 -16.95 0.45 21.08
CA GLN A 261 -16.59 1.85 21.32
C GLN A 261 -15.40 2.27 20.46
N VAL A 262 -14.41 1.40 20.26
CA VAL A 262 -13.30 1.62 19.32
C VAL A 262 -13.82 1.73 17.90
N GLU A 263 -14.72 0.83 17.48
CA GLU A 263 -15.30 0.85 16.14
C GLU A 263 -16.06 2.15 15.87
N LYS A 264 -16.92 2.61 16.80
CA LYS A 264 -17.61 3.90 16.70
C LYS A 264 -16.67 5.10 16.66
N ARG A 265 -15.57 5.08 17.42
CA ARG A 265 -14.54 6.14 17.38
C ARG A 265 -13.77 6.14 16.07
N LEU A 266 -13.51 4.97 15.49
CA LEU A 266 -12.91 4.82 14.16
C LEU A 266 -13.84 5.41 13.10
N GLU A 267 -15.11 5.02 13.09
CA GLU A 267 -16.13 5.53 12.16
C GLU A 267 -16.21 7.07 12.21
N ARG A 268 -16.34 7.65 13.40
CA ARG A 268 -16.37 9.12 13.58
C ARG A 268 -15.11 9.79 13.04
N ARG A 269 -13.94 9.19 13.27
CA ARG A 269 -12.66 9.73 12.79
C ARG A 269 -12.56 9.66 11.26
N VAL A 270 -13.03 8.58 10.65
CA VAL A 270 -13.08 8.43 9.19
C VAL A 270 -13.98 9.51 8.58
N ILE A 271 -15.17 9.73 9.14
CA ILE A 271 -16.08 10.81 8.70
C ILE A 271 -15.37 12.17 8.77
N ASN A 272 -14.77 12.51 9.91
CA ASN A 272 -14.10 13.80 10.08
C ASN A 272 -12.93 14.00 9.10
N LYS A 273 -12.13 12.96 8.85
CA LYS A 273 -11.02 13.01 7.90
C LYS A 273 -11.49 13.12 6.46
N ALA A 274 -12.42 12.28 6.05
CA ALA A 274 -13.02 12.34 4.71
C ALA A 274 -13.66 13.70 4.45
N SER A 275 -14.33 14.27 5.46
CA SER A 275 -14.91 15.62 5.37
C SER A 275 -13.87 16.73 5.19
N ALA A 276 -12.64 16.51 5.64
CA ALA A 276 -11.54 17.48 5.51
C ALA A 276 -10.81 17.35 4.16
N TYR A 277 -10.71 16.14 3.61
CA TYR A 277 -9.92 15.87 2.39
C TYR A 277 -10.74 15.82 1.11
N GLY A 278 -12.03 15.49 1.18
CA GLY A 278 -12.88 15.31 0.00
C GLY A 278 -13.58 16.59 -0.48
N ARG A 279 -13.14 17.77 -0.02
CA ARG A 279 -13.72 19.06 -0.43
C ARG A 279 -12.84 19.71 -1.48
N ASP A 280 -13.44 20.01 -2.63
CA ASP A 280 -12.86 20.98 -3.55
C ASP A 280 -13.19 22.39 -3.02
N ILE A 281 -12.18 23.25 -2.99
CA ILE A 281 -12.36 24.66 -2.63
C ILE A 281 -12.33 25.42 -3.95
N ASP A 282 -13.46 26.00 -4.34
CA ASP A 282 -13.50 26.84 -5.52
C ASP A 282 -12.82 28.20 -5.26
N ASP A 283 -12.49 28.92 -6.33
CA ASP A 283 -11.89 30.27 -6.25
C ASP A 283 -12.82 31.29 -5.58
N SER A 284 -14.10 30.96 -5.39
CA SER A 284 -15.10 31.81 -4.72
C SER A 284 -15.16 31.60 -3.21
N GLY A 285 -14.46 30.61 -2.68
CA GLY A 285 -14.49 30.23 -1.26
C GLY A 285 -15.79 29.54 -0.84
N ALA A 286 -16.65 29.15 -1.78
CA ALA A 286 -17.81 28.34 -1.54
C ALA A 286 -17.37 26.88 -1.34
N LEU A 287 -17.91 26.24 -0.29
CA LEU A 287 -17.62 24.83 -0.02
C LEU A 287 -18.33 23.97 -1.06
N ASP A 288 -17.56 23.37 -1.97
CA ASP A 288 -18.07 22.48 -3.00
C ASP A 288 -18.60 21.17 -2.39
N THR A 289 -19.39 20.46 -3.20
CA THR A 289 -19.89 19.12 -2.97
C THR A 289 -18.76 18.09 -2.79
N TYR A 290 -19.01 17.04 -2.02
CA TYR A 290 -18.02 15.98 -1.83
C TYR A 290 -17.98 15.06 -3.06
N LYS A 291 -16.78 14.72 -3.54
CA LYS A 291 -16.67 13.71 -4.61
C LYS A 291 -17.17 12.34 -4.15
N VAL A 292 -16.90 11.99 -2.89
CA VAL A 292 -17.48 10.84 -2.19
C VAL A 292 -17.96 11.33 -0.84
N GLU A 293 -19.24 11.12 -0.54
CA GLU A 293 -19.81 11.52 0.75
C GLU A 293 -19.03 10.87 1.91
N PRO A 294 -18.60 11.65 2.94
CA PRO A 294 -17.84 11.11 4.07
C PRO A 294 -18.51 9.93 4.78
N GLN A 295 -19.84 9.91 4.82
CA GLN A 295 -20.67 8.84 5.38
C GLN A 295 -20.55 7.54 4.57
N VAL A 296 -20.43 7.64 3.24
CA VAL A 296 -20.21 6.48 2.37
C VAL A 296 -18.88 5.82 2.73
N ILE A 297 -17.80 6.58 2.84
CA ILE A 297 -16.48 6.04 3.21
C ILE A 297 -16.54 5.37 4.59
N ALA A 298 -17.19 6.00 5.58
CA ALA A 298 -17.35 5.43 6.91
C ALA A 298 -18.16 4.13 6.90
N GLU A 299 -19.19 4.04 6.06
CA GLU A 299 -19.97 2.82 5.89
C GLU A 299 -19.17 1.69 5.23
N LEU A 300 -18.31 2.00 4.25
CA LEU A 300 -17.40 1.01 3.66
C LEU A 300 -16.40 0.46 4.69
N TYR A 301 -15.90 1.32 5.58
CA TYR A 301 -15.09 0.89 6.72
C TYR A 301 -15.83 -0.08 7.62
N ARG A 302 -17.07 0.27 7.97
CA ARG A 302 -17.94 -0.54 8.84
C ARG A 302 -18.30 -1.89 8.21
N LYS A 303 -18.62 -1.92 6.92
CA LYS A 303 -19.09 -3.12 6.22
C LYS A 303 -17.96 -4.06 5.78
N HIS A 304 -16.81 -3.52 5.37
CA HIS A 304 -15.75 -4.33 4.76
C HIS A 304 -14.43 -4.27 5.53
N ILE A 305 -13.87 -3.08 5.77
CA ILE A 305 -12.49 -2.96 6.29
C ILE A 305 -12.40 -3.48 7.74
N ILE A 306 -13.30 -3.08 8.62
CA ILE A 306 -13.30 -3.52 10.03
C ILE A 306 -13.54 -5.03 10.14
N PRO A 307 -14.58 -5.63 9.53
CA PRO A 307 -14.80 -7.07 9.59
C PRO A 307 -13.64 -7.90 9.02
N LEU A 308 -13.08 -7.51 7.87
CA LEU A 308 -11.94 -8.22 7.28
C LEU A 308 -10.67 -8.09 8.13
N THR A 309 -10.45 -6.94 8.77
CA THR A 309 -9.34 -6.77 9.74
C THR A 309 -9.52 -7.74 10.91
N LYS A 310 -10.72 -7.82 11.49
CA LYS A 310 -11.01 -8.77 12.57
C LYS A 310 -10.84 -10.22 12.13
N GLN A 311 -11.20 -10.55 10.89
CA GLN A 311 -10.95 -11.87 10.33
C GLN A 311 -9.45 -12.19 10.29
N VAL A 312 -8.59 -11.24 9.89
CA VAL A 312 -7.13 -11.41 9.97
C VAL A 312 -6.67 -11.59 11.41
N GLU A 313 -7.20 -10.81 12.35
CA GLU A 313 -6.86 -10.94 13.78
C GLU A 313 -7.16 -12.36 14.29
N VAL A 314 -8.34 -12.90 14.00
CA VAL A 314 -8.73 -14.28 14.37
C VAL A 314 -7.79 -15.31 13.74
N LEU A 315 -7.55 -15.22 12.42
CA LEU A 315 -6.67 -16.15 11.71
C LEU A 315 -5.24 -16.13 12.28
N TYR A 316 -4.75 -14.95 12.66
CA TYR A 316 -3.43 -14.80 13.27
C TYR A 316 -3.37 -15.45 14.65
N LEU A 317 -4.39 -15.23 15.49
CA LEU A 317 -4.45 -15.82 16.83
C LEU A 317 -4.48 -17.35 16.79
N LEU A 318 -5.15 -17.95 15.80
CA LEU A 318 -5.15 -19.41 15.64
C LEU A 318 -3.75 -19.97 15.38
N GLN A 319 -2.94 -19.30 14.55
CA GLN A 319 -1.56 -19.70 14.26
C GLN A 319 -0.55 -19.27 15.36
N ARG A 320 -1.00 -18.49 16.35
CA ARG A 320 -0.14 -17.81 17.32
C ARG A 320 0.56 -18.76 18.30
N LEU A 321 -0.13 -19.84 18.68
CA LEU A 321 0.41 -20.84 19.62
C LEU A 321 1.10 -22.01 18.89
N GLU A 322 0.69 -22.32 17.66
CA GLU A 322 1.29 -23.40 16.85
C GLU A 322 2.74 -23.08 16.48
N SER A 323 3.03 -21.80 16.20
CA SER A 323 4.39 -21.33 15.92
C SER A 323 5.32 -21.35 17.15
N GLY A 324 4.79 -21.61 18.34
CA GLY A 324 5.54 -21.77 19.58
C GLY A 324 6.16 -23.17 19.78
N TYR A 325 5.82 -24.15 18.94
CA TYR A 325 6.34 -25.52 19.04
C TYR A 325 7.69 -25.76 18.34
N LEU A 326 8.33 -24.72 17.77
CA LEU A 326 9.64 -24.81 17.11
C LEU A 326 10.75 -24.03 17.84
N GLY A 327 10.62 -23.77 19.15
CA GLY A 327 11.54 -22.89 19.89
C GLY A 327 11.97 -23.35 21.28
N HIS A 328 11.72 -24.60 21.65
CA HIS A 328 12.34 -25.22 22.82
C HIS A 328 12.90 -26.58 22.42
N ASP A 329 14.12 -26.55 21.88
CA ASP A 329 15.10 -27.62 22.05
C ASP A 329 16.51 -27.02 21.86
N ILE A 330 17.23 -27.01 23.00
CA ILE A 330 18.69 -26.94 23.22
C ILE A 330 19.39 -25.58 23.02
#